data_AF-A0AAJ2G9Q4-F1
#
_entry.id   AF-A0AAJ2G9Q4-F1
#
_cell.length_a   1.000
_cell.length_b   1.000
_cell.length_c   1.000
_cell.angle_alpha   90.00
_cell.angle_beta   90.00
_cell.angle_gamma   90.00
#
_symmetry.space_group_name_H-M   'P 1'
#
loop_
_entity.id
_entity.type
_entity.pdbx_description
1 polymer ?
#
loop_
_entity_poly.entity_id
_entity_poly.type
_entity_poly.pdbx_seq_one_letter_code
_entity_poly.pdbx_strand_id
1 'polypeptide(L)'
;MDFFQNTINWIKGELFEASLILSFGLVTVLAAFLFWKFGTTPNAKALFFPLLICGLVYTTIGSGMRISNPKRMTKYQHEYKVNRAAFIQAEKKRVEDFQYGYTISKIVASLFFPMTVLIFWLTKNPTWQGIGIGLAYFALSGLVIDYFSQERADIYYKAIRQALS
;
A
#
# COMPACT_ATOMS: atom_id res chain seq x y z
N MET A 1 -13.41 16.78 -18.96
CA MET A 1 -12.90 15.45 -19.36
C MET A 1 -14.03 14.45 -19.29
N ASP A 2 -14.07 13.46 -20.19
CA ASP A 2 -14.99 12.32 -20.07
C ASP A 2 -14.70 11.56 -18.77
N PHE A 3 -15.75 11.17 -18.04
CA PHE A 3 -15.65 10.43 -16.78
C PHE A 3 -14.86 9.14 -16.98
N PHE A 4 -15.08 8.45 -18.11
CA PHE A 4 -14.34 7.22 -18.41
C PHE A 4 -12.84 7.45 -18.50
N GLN A 5 -12.40 8.59 -19.07
CA GLN A 5 -10.97 8.93 -19.10
C GLN A 5 -10.40 9.14 -17.69
N ASN A 6 -11.17 9.72 -16.76
CA ASN A 6 -10.77 9.84 -15.36
C ASN A 6 -10.62 8.46 -14.71
N THR A 7 -11.52 7.51 -15.00
CA THR A 7 -11.42 6.11 -14.56
C THR A 7 -10.16 5.42 -15.09
N ILE A 8 -9.83 5.60 -16.38
CA ILE A 8 -8.61 5.04 -16.97
C ILE A 8 -7.36 5.61 -16.27
N ASN A 9 -7.34 6.92 -16.01
CA ASN A 9 -6.23 7.58 -15.32
C ASN A 9 -6.11 7.07 -13.87
N TRP A 10 -7.24 6.88 -13.18
CA TRP A 10 -7.29 6.29 -11.84
C TRP A 10 -6.64 4.89 -11.81
N ILE A 11 -7.04 3.99 -12.71
CA ILE A 11 -6.50 2.62 -12.76
C ILE A 11 -5.01 2.62 -13.15
N LYS A 12 -4.58 3.50 -14.06
CA LYS A 12 -3.15 3.66 -14.38
C LYS A 12 -2.35 4.08 -13.15
N GLY A 13 -2.90 4.97 -12.32
CA GLY A 13 -2.32 5.33 -11.03
C GLY A 13 -2.25 4.14 -10.05
N GLU A 14 -3.32 3.36 -9.92
CA GLU A 14 -3.32 2.14 -9.09
C GLU A 14 -2.28 1.10 -9.60
N LEU A 15 -2.03 1.01 -10.90
CA LEU A 15 -0.99 0.14 -11.48
C LEU A 15 0.43 0.64 -11.21
N PHE A 16 0.65 1.95 -11.26
CA PHE A 16 1.91 2.55 -10.87
C PHE A 16 2.20 2.29 -9.39
N GLU A 17 1.22 2.53 -8.53
CA GLU A 17 1.28 2.21 -7.11
C GLU A 17 1.58 0.72 -6.86
N ALA A 18 0.86 -0.18 -7.52
CA ALA A 18 1.10 -1.63 -7.42
C ALA A 18 2.55 -2.00 -7.79
N SER A 19 3.13 -1.32 -8.79
CA SER A 19 4.51 -1.52 -9.21
C SER A 19 5.49 -1.10 -8.11
N LEU A 20 5.30 0.08 -7.54
CA LEU A 20 6.13 0.59 -6.45
C LEU A 20 6.05 -0.33 -5.21
N ILE A 21 4.84 -0.73 -4.82
CA ILE A 21 4.61 -1.61 -3.68
C ILE A 21 5.30 -2.97 -3.89
N LEU A 22 5.14 -3.56 -5.09
CA LEU A 22 5.75 -4.84 -5.42
C LEU A 22 7.28 -4.75 -5.42
N SER A 23 7.84 -3.74 -6.09
CA SER A 23 9.29 -3.51 -6.13
C SER A 23 9.85 -3.31 -4.72
N PHE A 24 9.18 -2.50 -3.89
CA PHE A 24 9.55 -2.29 -2.50
C PHE A 24 9.54 -3.60 -1.70
N GLY A 25 8.47 -4.40 -1.83
CA GLY A 25 8.35 -5.69 -1.17
C GLY A 25 9.49 -6.64 -1.55
N LEU A 26 9.78 -6.79 -2.84
CA LEU A 26 10.85 -7.66 -3.34
C LEU A 26 12.24 -7.22 -2.88
N VAL A 27 12.53 -5.91 -2.93
CA VAL A 27 13.80 -5.34 -2.43
C VAL A 27 13.93 -5.57 -0.93
N THR A 28 12.84 -5.44 -0.17
CA THR A 28 12.83 -5.70 1.28
C THR A 28 13.10 -7.17 1.59
N VAL A 29 12.47 -8.10 0.86
CA VAL A 29 12.73 -9.54 0.99
C VAL A 29 14.20 -9.84 0.69
N LEU A 30 14.73 -9.28 -0.40
CA LEU A 30 16.15 -9.44 -0.74
C LEU A 30 17.05 -8.90 0.39
N ALA A 31 16.76 -7.71 0.92
CA ALA A 31 17.49 -7.13 2.04
C ALA A 31 17.47 -8.04 3.28
N ALA A 32 16.33 -8.66 3.59
CA ALA A 32 16.24 -9.63 4.68
C ALA A 32 17.25 -10.78 4.50
N PHE A 33 17.28 -11.40 3.31
CA PHE A 33 18.22 -12.48 3.02
C PHE A 33 19.68 -12.02 3.02
N LEU A 34 19.97 -10.77 2.60
CA LEU A 34 21.32 -10.19 2.71
C LEU A 34 21.75 -10.04 4.16
N PHE A 35 20.88 -9.54 5.05
CA PHE A 35 21.15 -9.45 6.49
C PHE A 35 21.36 -10.83 7.13
N TRP A 36 20.59 -11.84 6.72
CA TRP A 36 20.78 -13.20 7.21
C TRP A 36 22.10 -13.82 6.76
N LYS A 37 22.45 -13.67 5.48
CA LYS A 37 23.64 -14.31 4.88
C LYS A 37 24.94 -13.59 5.21
N PHE A 38 24.96 -12.26 5.20
CA PHE A 38 26.17 -11.45 5.36
C PHE A 38 26.24 -10.72 6.72
N GLY A 39 25.17 -10.73 7.51
CA GLY A 39 25.16 -10.13 8.84
C GLY A 39 26.04 -10.90 9.83
N THR A 40 27.12 -10.26 10.30
CA THR A 40 28.06 -10.86 11.26
C THR A 40 27.67 -10.62 12.72
N THR A 41 26.83 -9.61 12.99
CA THR A 41 26.44 -9.22 14.36
C THR A 41 25.05 -9.74 14.74
N PRO A 42 24.75 -9.90 16.04
CA PRO A 42 23.41 -10.25 16.51
C PRO A 42 22.32 -9.28 16.01
N ASN A 43 22.62 -7.97 15.99
CA ASN A 43 21.70 -6.93 15.51
C ASN A 43 21.38 -7.09 14.03
N ALA A 44 22.40 -7.38 13.21
CA ALA A 44 22.19 -7.60 11.77
C ALA A 44 21.29 -8.81 11.53
N LYS A 45 21.53 -9.92 12.23
CA LYS A 45 20.72 -11.14 12.08
C LYS A 45 19.28 -10.97 12.59
N ALA A 46 19.07 -10.14 13.62
CA ALA A 46 17.75 -9.85 14.16
C ALA A 46 16.80 -9.14 13.18
N LEU A 47 17.34 -8.50 12.13
CA LEU A 47 16.54 -7.84 11.09
C LEU A 47 15.91 -8.81 10.08
N PHE A 48 16.33 -10.08 10.03
CA PHE A 48 15.85 -11.03 9.04
C PHE A 48 14.33 -11.19 9.07
N PHE A 49 13.74 -11.61 10.19
CA PHE A 49 12.30 -11.84 10.28
C PHE A 49 11.46 -10.57 10.11
N PRO A 50 11.78 -9.44 10.79
CA PRO A 50 11.03 -8.19 10.61
C PRO A 50 10.98 -7.74 9.14
N LEU A 51 12.13 -7.73 8.44
CA LEU A 51 12.18 -7.33 7.03
C LEU A 51 11.50 -8.35 6.13
N LEU A 52 11.70 -9.65 6.38
CA LEU A 52 11.06 -10.70 5.58
C LEU A 52 9.53 -10.60 5.64
N ILE A 53 8.96 -10.44 6.84
CA ILE A 53 7.52 -10.30 7.02
C ILE A 53 7.00 -9.05 6.31
N CYS A 54 7.64 -7.89 6.53
CA CYS A 54 7.24 -6.66 5.84
C CYS A 54 7.29 -6.81 4.32
N GLY A 55 8.40 -7.36 3.80
CA GLY A 55 8.61 -7.57 2.39
C GLY A 55 7.57 -8.51 1.78
N LEU A 56 7.20 -9.60 2.46
CA LEU A 56 6.17 -10.53 2.00
C LEU A 56 4.78 -9.90 1.98
N VAL A 57 4.43 -9.11 2.99
CA VAL A 57 3.13 -8.39 3.03
C VAL A 57 3.02 -7.44 1.84
N TYR A 58 4.01 -6.58 1.61
CA TYR A 58 3.98 -5.65 0.47
C TYR A 58 4.07 -6.36 -0.89
N THR A 59 4.87 -7.42 -1.01
CA THR A 59 4.91 -8.23 -2.23
C THR A 59 3.53 -8.81 -2.55
N THR A 60 2.81 -9.29 -1.54
CA THR A 60 1.45 -9.85 -1.70
C THR A 60 0.46 -8.77 -2.13
N ILE A 61 0.46 -7.61 -1.46
CA ILE A 61 -0.42 -6.47 -1.79
C ILE A 61 -0.15 -5.99 -3.23
N GLY A 62 1.11 -5.71 -3.57
CA GLY A 62 1.50 -5.20 -4.88
C GLY A 62 1.19 -6.19 -6.01
N SER A 63 1.44 -7.49 -5.78
CA SER A 63 1.08 -8.55 -6.74
C SER A 63 -0.42 -8.63 -6.96
N GLY A 64 -1.21 -8.60 -5.88
CA GLY A 64 -2.67 -8.63 -5.94
C GLY A 64 -3.25 -7.46 -6.75
N MET A 65 -2.75 -6.25 -6.51
CA MET A 65 -3.14 -5.06 -7.28
C MET A 65 -2.72 -5.16 -8.75
N ARG A 66 -1.50 -5.65 -9.03
CA ARG A 66 -0.99 -5.78 -10.40
C ARG A 66 -1.75 -6.82 -11.24
N ILE A 67 -2.33 -7.84 -10.61
CA ILE A 67 -3.16 -8.85 -11.27
C ILE A 67 -4.62 -8.38 -11.45
N SER A 68 -5.18 -7.70 -10.44
CA SER A 68 -6.61 -7.33 -10.44
C SER A 68 -6.91 -6.10 -11.31
N ASN A 69 -6.03 -5.09 -11.31
CA ASN A 69 -6.27 -3.83 -12.02
C ASN A 69 -6.32 -3.94 -13.55
N PRO A 70 -5.48 -4.74 -14.24
CA PRO A 70 -5.61 -4.92 -15.69
C PRO A 70 -6.91 -5.63 -16.08
N LYS A 71 -7.33 -6.64 -15.31
CA LYS A 71 -8.61 -7.34 -15.54
C LYS A 71 -9.80 -6.38 -15.41
N ARG A 72 -9.73 -5.48 -14.42
CA ARG A 72 -10.72 -4.43 -14.17
C ARG A 72 -10.79 -3.45 -15.35
N MET A 73 -9.63 -3.01 -15.86
CA MET A 73 -9.55 -2.11 -17.01
C MET A 73 -10.33 -2.64 -18.23
N THR A 74 -10.14 -3.91 -18.58
CA THR A 74 -10.83 -4.54 -19.71
C THR A 74 -12.35 -4.62 -19.49
N LYS A 75 -12.78 -4.93 -18.25
CA LYS A 75 -14.20 -5.04 -17.89
C LYS A 75 -14.91 -3.69 -17.95
N TYR A 76 -14.25 -2.63 -17.49
CA TYR A 76 -14.85 -1.30 -17.32
C TYR A 76 -15.31 -0.67 -18.62
N GLN A 77 -14.63 -0.93 -19.73
CA GLN A 77 -15.08 -0.43 -21.03
C GLN A 77 -16.45 -0.99 -21.43
N HIS A 78 -16.72 -2.26 -21.14
CA HIS A 78 -18.01 -2.87 -21.41
C HIS A 78 -19.07 -2.36 -20.43
N GLU A 79 -18.78 -2.34 -19.13
CA GLU A 79 -19.73 -1.89 -18.10
C GLU A 79 -20.16 -0.43 -18.30
N TYR A 80 -19.22 0.45 -18.66
CA TYR A 80 -19.50 1.85 -18.95
C TYR A 80 -20.42 2.02 -20.17
N LYS A 81 -20.24 1.19 -21.21
CA LYS A 81 -21.07 1.21 -22.43
C LYS A 81 -22.48 0.65 -22.19
N VAL A 82 -22.60 -0.39 -21.36
CA VAL A 82 -23.88 -1.05 -21.08
C VAL A 82 -24.76 -0.17 -20.20
N ASN A 83 -24.22 0.35 -19.10
CA ASN A 83 -24.97 1.21 -18.20
C ASN A 83 -24.05 2.18 -17.46
N ARG A 84 -23.89 3.37 -18.04
CA ARG A 84 -23.06 4.44 -17.48
C ARG A 84 -23.46 4.83 -16.06
N ALA A 85 -24.74 5.01 -15.77
CA ALA A 85 -25.19 5.45 -14.46
C ALA A 85 -24.91 4.40 -13.38
N ALA A 86 -25.19 3.12 -13.67
CA ALA A 86 -24.87 2.03 -12.76
C ALA A 86 -23.35 1.89 -12.54
N PHE A 87 -22.56 2.06 -13.59
CA PHE A 87 -21.10 2.04 -13.50
C PHE A 87 -20.56 3.12 -12.56
N ILE A 88 -21.01 4.38 -12.72
CA ILE A 88 -20.54 5.49 -11.88
C ILE A 88 -20.93 5.27 -10.40
N GLN A 89 -22.13 4.75 -10.13
CA GLN A 89 -22.56 4.42 -8.76
C GLN A 89 -21.74 3.28 -8.16
N ALA A 90 -21.40 2.24 -8.94
CA ALA A 90 -20.54 1.16 -8.49
C ALA A 90 -19.13 1.67 -8.15
N GLU A 91 -18.57 2.56 -8.98
CA GLU A 91 -17.28 3.19 -8.71
C GLU A 91 -17.32 4.09 -7.48
N LYS A 92 -18.40 4.85 -7.27
CA LYS A 92 -18.59 5.65 -6.05
C LYS A 92 -18.49 4.77 -4.81
N LYS A 93 -19.26 3.68 -4.78
CA LYS A 93 -19.26 2.73 -3.66
C LYS A 93 -17.87 2.14 -3.44
N ARG A 94 -17.19 1.71 -4.50
CA ARG A 94 -15.82 1.17 -4.40
C ARG A 94 -14.86 2.19 -3.78
N VAL A 95 -14.96 3.45 -4.21
CA VAL A 95 -14.07 4.50 -3.71
C VAL A 95 -14.32 4.80 -2.24
N GLU A 96 -15.58 4.83 -1.82
CA GLU A 96 -15.98 5.00 -0.41
C GLU A 96 -15.53 3.81 0.44
N ASP A 97 -15.69 2.58 -0.07
CA ASP A 97 -15.33 1.35 0.62
C ASP A 97 -13.81 1.19 0.84
N PHE A 98 -12.92 1.88 0.11
CA PHE A 98 -11.47 1.76 0.36
C PHE A 98 -10.89 2.86 1.24
N GLN A 99 -11.57 4.01 1.36
CA GLN A 99 -11.05 5.20 2.05
C GLN A 99 -10.69 4.96 3.52
N TYR A 100 -11.34 4.00 4.19
CA TYR A 100 -11.01 3.63 5.57
C TYR A 100 -9.57 3.11 5.73
N GLY A 101 -8.97 2.55 4.66
CA GLY A 101 -7.60 2.06 4.67
C GLY A 101 -6.60 3.15 5.04
N TYR A 102 -6.80 4.38 4.57
CA TYR A 102 -5.94 5.52 4.91
C TYR A 102 -5.99 5.88 6.39
N THR A 103 -7.16 5.72 7.04
CA THR A 103 -7.29 5.91 8.48
C THR A 103 -6.56 4.81 9.23
N ILE A 104 -6.65 3.57 8.78
CA ILE A 104 -5.92 2.44 9.38
C ILE A 104 -4.41 2.68 9.34
N SER A 105 -3.84 3.09 8.20
CA SER A 105 -2.40 3.34 8.10
C SER A 105 -1.93 4.45 9.07
N LYS A 106 -2.72 5.51 9.24
CA LYS A 106 -2.43 6.59 10.21
C LYS A 106 -2.46 6.07 11.65
N ILE A 107 -3.43 5.23 11.99
CA ILE A 107 -3.52 4.58 13.32
C ILE A 107 -2.31 3.67 13.53
N VAL A 108 -2.00 2.81 12.56
CA VAL A 108 -0.85 1.90 12.60
C VAL A 108 0.44 2.69 12.84
N ALA A 109 0.68 3.77 12.09
CA ALA A 109 1.86 4.60 12.28
C ALA A 109 1.89 5.30 13.65
N SER A 110 0.75 5.82 14.09
CA SER A 110 0.63 6.48 15.40
C SER A 110 0.93 5.53 16.57
N LEU A 111 0.70 4.22 16.39
CA LEU A 111 1.04 3.21 17.39
C LEU A 111 2.47 2.67 17.24
N PHE A 112 2.89 2.40 16.00
CA PHE A 112 4.14 1.69 15.73
C PHE A 112 5.37 2.59 15.91
N PHE A 113 5.30 3.88 15.58
CA PHE A 113 6.45 4.77 15.78
C PHE A 113 6.79 4.95 17.27
N PRO A 114 5.85 5.31 18.17
CA PRO A 114 6.18 5.41 19.59
C PRO A 114 6.60 4.07 20.18
N MET A 115 5.95 2.96 19.79
CA MET A 115 6.32 1.63 20.26
C MET A 115 7.77 1.27 19.88
N THR A 116 8.19 1.60 18.66
CA THR A 116 9.56 1.41 18.20
C THR A 116 10.54 2.20 19.07
N VAL A 117 10.25 3.48 19.32
CA VAL A 117 11.08 4.33 20.18
C VAL A 117 11.18 3.72 21.58
N LEU A 118 10.06 3.34 22.19
CA LEU A 118 10.01 2.72 23.51
C LEU A 118 10.85 1.44 23.59
N ILE A 119 10.79 0.56 22.58
CA ILE A 119 11.62 -0.65 22.52
C ILE A 119 13.12 -0.31 22.61
N PHE A 120 13.57 0.73 21.89
CA PHE A 120 14.98 1.14 21.91
C PHE A 120 15.44 1.73 23.24
N TRP A 121 14.54 2.41 23.95
CA TRP A 121 14.80 2.95 25.29
C TRP A 121 14.80 1.88 26.38
N LEU A 122 13.89 0.90 26.29
CA LEU A 122 13.65 -0.07 27.35
C LEU A 122 14.54 -1.33 27.26
N THR A 123 15.05 -1.68 26.07
CA THR A 123 15.85 -2.91 25.91
C THR A 123 17.00 -2.77 24.92
N LYS A 124 18.08 -3.53 25.18
CA LYS A 124 19.22 -3.74 24.27
C LYS A 124 19.18 -5.10 23.59
N ASN A 125 18.10 -5.87 23.79
CA ASN A 125 17.93 -7.16 23.14
C ASN A 125 17.79 -6.97 21.61
N PRO A 126 18.69 -7.58 20.80
CA PRO A 126 18.69 -7.42 19.34
C PRO A 126 17.36 -7.76 18.68
N THR A 127 16.70 -8.84 19.12
CA THR A 127 15.44 -9.32 18.56
C THR A 127 14.33 -8.29 18.74
N TRP A 128 14.18 -7.74 19.95
CA TRP A 128 13.17 -6.73 20.22
C TRP A 128 13.41 -5.46 19.41
N GLN A 129 14.66 -4.98 19.36
CA GLN A 129 15.00 -3.81 18.55
C GLN A 129 14.75 -4.05 17.06
N GLY A 130 15.04 -5.25 16.55
CA GLY A 130 14.70 -5.66 15.19
C GLY A 130 13.20 -5.63 14.91
N ILE A 131 12.37 -6.14 15.85
CA ILE A 131 10.90 -6.05 15.77
C ILE A 131 10.47 -4.59 15.72
N GLY A 132 11.00 -3.74 16.60
CA GLY A 132 10.73 -2.30 16.59
C GLY A 132 11.03 -1.67 15.23
N ILE A 133 12.22 -1.94 14.66
CA ILE A 133 12.56 -1.48 13.31
C ILE A 133 11.52 -1.96 12.29
N GLY A 134 11.11 -3.23 12.33
CA GLY A 134 10.08 -3.76 11.45
C GLY A 134 8.75 -3.04 11.55
N LEU A 135 8.29 -2.71 12.77
CA LEU A 135 7.06 -1.96 13.00
C LEU A 135 7.12 -0.56 12.36
N ALA A 136 8.18 0.20 12.67
CA ALA A 136 8.34 1.53 12.07
C ALA A 136 8.52 1.45 10.55
N TYR A 137 9.28 0.48 10.06
CA TYR A 137 9.52 0.27 8.64
C TYR A 137 8.22 -0.04 7.89
N PHE A 138 7.39 -0.93 8.42
CA PHE A 138 6.05 -1.22 7.89
C PHE A 138 5.18 0.03 7.87
N ALA A 139 5.04 0.71 9.01
CA ALA A 139 4.18 1.89 9.11
C ALA A 139 4.59 3.02 8.15
N LEU A 140 5.89 3.33 8.08
CA LEU A 140 6.40 4.37 7.20
C LEU A 140 6.15 4.04 5.73
N SER A 141 6.37 2.79 5.34
CA SER A 141 6.15 2.33 3.97
C SER A 141 4.69 2.49 3.55
N GLY A 142 3.75 2.14 4.45
CA GLY A 142 2.33 2.37 4.24
C GLY A 142 1.98 3.84 4.06
N LEU A 143 2.50 4.72 4.92
CA LEU A 143 2.26 6.16 4.81
C LEU A 143 2.81 6.76 3.51
N VAL A 144 3.97 6.31 3.03
CA VAL A 144 4.53 6.77 1.75
C VAL A 144 3.61 6.44 0.59
N ILE A 145 3.04 5.22 0.57
CA ILE A 145 2.07 4.80 -0.44
C ILE A 145 0.79 5.64 -0.34
N ASP A 146 0.25 5.74 0.87
CA ASP A 146 -1.02 6.40 1.13
C ASP A 146 -0.97 7.90 0.82
N TYR A 147 0.18 8.54 0.96
CA TYR A 147 0.34 9.97 0.72
C TYR A 147 -0.14 10.39 -0.68
N PHE A 148 0.36 9.72 -1.73
CA PHE A 148 -0.05 10.02 -3.11
C PHE A 148 -1.29 9.23 -3.55
N SER A 149 -1.55 8.07 -2.93
CA SER A 149 -2.76 7.28 -3.21
C SER A 149 -4.02 8.03 -2.79
N GLN A 150 -4.02 8.63 -1.59
CA GLN A 150 -5.16 9.37 -1.05
C GLN A 150 -5.46 10.63 -1.86
N GLU A 151 -4.46 11.39 -2.26
CA GLU A 151 -4.68 12.56 -3.13
C GLU A 151 -5.35 12.15 -4.45
N ARG A 152 -4.86 11.08 -5.07
CA ARG A 152 -5.42 10.55 -6.31
C ARG A 152 -6.86 10.08 -6.12
N ALA A 153 -7.16 9.46 -4.97
CA ALA A 153 -8.49 9.00 -4.62
C ALA A 153 -9.47 10.16 -4.56
N ASP A 154 -9.07 11.26 -3.92
CA ASP A 154 -9.89 12.46 -3.77
C ASP A 154 -10.15 13.14 -5.13
N ILE A 155 -9.15 13.19 -6.01
CA ILE A 155 -9.31 13.69 -7.38
C ILE A 155 -10.34 12.86 -8.15
N TYR A 156 -10.23 11.53 -8.07
CA TYR A 156 -11.16 10.64 -8.77
C TYR A 156 -12.58 10.70 -8.18
N TYR A 157 -12.69 10.78 -6.85
CA TYR A 157 -13.98 10.92 -6.16
C TYR A 157 -14.69 12.22 -6.53
N LYS A 158 -13.96 13.34 -6.68
CA LYS A 158 -14.52 14.60 -7.21
C LYS A 158 -15.10 14.41 -8.62
N ALA A 159 -14.38 13.70 -9.49
CA ALA A 159 -14.86 13.40 -10.84
C ALA A 159 -16.12 12.51 -10.83
N ILE A 160 -16.22 11.55 -9.91
CA ILE A 160 -17.43 10.74 -9.70
C ILE A 160 -18.62 11.61 -9.34
N ARG A 161 -18.46 12.53 -8.37
CA ARG A 161 -19.55 13.40 -7.93
C ARG A 161 -20.04 14.34 -9.04
N GLN A 162 -19.12 14.88 -9.84
CA GLN A 162 -19.45 15.71 -11.00
C GLN A 162 -20.16 14.93 -12.12
N ALA A 163 -19.90 13.64 -12.25
CA ALA A 163 -20.56 12.79 -13.25
C ALA A 163 -21.96 12.33 -12.82
N LEU A 164 -22.31 12.49 -11.54
CA LEU A 164 -23.62 12.14 -10.95
C LEU A 164 -24.52 13.36 -10.72
N SER A 165 -23.98 14.58 -10.80
CA SER A 165 -24.74 15.84 -10.78
C SER A 165 -25.30 16.15 -12.16
#